data_AF-A0A6V7IKK5-F1
#
_entry.id   AF-A0A6V7IKK5-F1
#
_cell.length_a   1.000
_cell.length_b   1.000
_cell.length_c   1.000
_cell.angle_alpha   90.00
_cell.angle_beta   90.00
_cell.angle_gamma   90.00
#
_symmetry.space_group_name_H-M   'P 1'
#
loop_
_entity.id
_entity.type
_entity.pdbx_description
1 polymer ?
#
loop_
_entity_poly.entity_id
_entity_poly.type
_entity_poly.pdbx_seq_one_letter_code
_entity_poly.pdbx_strand_id
1 'polypeptide(L)' 'GDSGSALVCDGYAVGVLSTGAPHVDWPATFARISDHLEFIDGV' A
#
# COMPACT_ATOMS: atom_id res chain seq x y z
N GLY A 1 9.18 6.65 9.05
CA GLY A 1 8.61 5.33 8.74
C GLY A 1 7.90 5.45 7.42
N ASP A 2 7.84 4.37 6.65
CA ASP A 2 7.37 4.42 5.26
C ASP A 2 5.87 4.15 5.13
N SER A 3 5.15 3.96 6.25
CA SER A 3 3.69 3.81 6.26
C SER A 3 3.01 4.97 5.53
N GLY A 4 2.03 4.64 4.68
CA GLY A 4 1.35 5.59 3.78
C GLY A 4 1.98 5.70 2.39
N SER A 5 3.20 5.17 2.17
CA SER A 5 3.83 5.16 0.85
C SER A 5 3.17 4.15 -0.10
N ALA A 6 3.26 4.41 -1.40
CA ALA A 6 2.67 3.55 -2.43
C ALA A 6 3.60 2.38 -2.77
N LEU A 7 3.02 1.18 -2.86
CA LEU A 7 3.58 0.07 -3.62
C LEU A 7 3.24 0.28 -5.10
N VAL A 8 4.27 0.42 -5.92
CA VAL A 8 4.12 0.65 -7.37
C VAL A 8 4.51 -0.62 -8.13
N CYS A 9 3.58 -1.13 -8.95
CA CYS A 9 3.81 -2.23 -9.88
C CYS A 9 3.44 -1.77 -11.29
N ASP A 10 4.34 -1.96 -12.26
CA ASP A 10 4.16 -1.53 -13.66
C ASP A 10 3.75 -0.05 -13.83
N GLY A 11 4.20 0.81 -12.91
CA GLY A 11 3.85 2.24 -12.90
C GLY A 11 2.52 2.59 -12.23
N TYR A 12 1.77 1.59 -11.75
CA TYR A 12 0.50 1.78 -11.06
C TYR A 12 0.66 1.62 -9.55
N ALA A 13 0.04 2.50 -8.77
CA ALA A 13 -0.08 2.33 -7.33
C ALA A 13 -1.10 1.21 -7.04
N VAL A 14 -0.63 0.10 -6.47
CA VAL A 14 -1.47 -1.09 -6.18
C VAL A 14 -1.71 -1.30 -4.68
N GLY A 15 -0.89 -0.70 -3.83
CA GLY A 15 -1.06 -0.77 -2.39
C GLY A 15 -0.50 0.42 -1.63
N VAL A 16 -0.89 0.56 -0.38
CA VAL A 16 -0.39 1.57 0.56
C VAL A 16 0.26 0.85 1.74
N LEU A 17 1.52 1.15 2.04
CA LEU A 17 2.25 0.51 3.13
C LEU A 17 1.51 0.77 4.46
N SER A 18 1.11 -0.31 5.14
CA SER A 18 0.39 -0.23 6.42
C SER A 18 1.34 -0.53 7.58
N THR A 19 1.83 -1.76 7.66
CA THR A 19 2.64 -2.25 8.78
C THR A 19 3.64 -3.32 8.31
N GLY A 20 4.71 -3.50 9.07
CA GLY A 20 5.73 -4.52 8.82
C GLY A 20 6.48 -4.85 10.10
N ALA A 21 7.19 -5.97 10.09
CA ALA A 21 8.11 -6.31 11.17
C ALA A 21 9.30 -5.31 11.20
N PRO A 22 9.98 -5.10 12.34
CA PRO A 22 11.19 -4.29 12.42
C PRO A 22 12.42 -4.98 11.80
N HIS A 23 12.21 -5.72 10.71
CA HIS A 23 13.23 -6.46 9.96
C HIS A 23 13.02 -6.19 8.46
N VAL A 24 14.07 -5.72 7.79
CA VAL A 24 14.02 -5.31 6.38
C VAL A 24 13.80 -6.46 5.39
N ASP A 25 14.02 -7.71 5.82
CA ASP A 25 13.94 -8.89 4.96
C ASP A 25 12.59 -9.64 5.09
N TRP A 26 11.64 -9.08 5.83
CA TRP A 26 10.32 -9.66 6.02
C TRP A 26 9.27 -8.95 5.16
N PRO A 27 8.26 -9.69 4.66
CA PRO A 27 7.16 -9.06 3.95
C PRO A 27 6.44 -8.05 4.86
N ALA A 28 6.03 -6.93 4.27
CA ALA A 28 5.17 -5.95 4.90
C ALA A 28 3.73 -6.10 4.37
N THR A 29 2.77 -5.64 5.16
CA THR A 29 1.35 -5.63 4.80
C THR A 29 0.99 -4.29 4.18
N PHE A 30 0.30 -4.35 3.04
CA PHE A 30 -0.20 -3.18 2.33
C PHE A 30 -1.74 -3.20 2.30
N ALA A 31 -2.36 -2.03 2.42
CA ALA A 31 -3.76 -1.89 2.05
C ALA A 31 -3.88 -1.98 0.53
N ARG A 32 -4.80 -2.82 0.03
CA ARG A 32 -4.96 -3.04 -1.40
C ARG A 32 -5.82 -1.93 -2.00
N ILE A 33 -5.25 -1.14 -2.91
CA ILE A 33 -5.94 0.05 -3.46
C ILE A 33 -7.23 -0.32 -4.19
N SER A 34 -7.25 -1.44 -4.91
CA SER A 34 -8.42 -1.89 -5.66
C SER A 34 -9.67 -2.11 -4.79
N ASP A 35 -9.49 -2.39 -3.50
CA ASP A 35 -10.59 -2.65 -2.57
C ASP A 35 -11.24 -1.34 -2.08
N HIS A 36 -10.67 -0.18 -2.42
CA HIS A 36 -11.09 1.14 -1.96
C HIS A 36 -11.36 2.14 -3.10
N LEU A 37 -11.36 1.71 -4.36
CA LEU A 37 -11.54 2.62 -5.50
C LEU A 37 -12.85 3.42 -5.43
N GLU A 38 -13.96 2.79 -5.02
CA GLU A 38 -15.25 3.48 -4.87
C GLU A 38 -15.17 4.66 -3.88
N PHE A 39 -14.43 4.49 -2.78
CA PHE A 39 -14.21 5.56 -1.81
C PHE A 39 -13.28 6.64 -2.36
N ILE A 40 -12.19 6.24 -3.03
CA ILE A 40 -11.17 7.15 -3.56
C ILE A 40 -11.70 7.98 -4.72
N ASP A 41 -12.56 7.41 -5.57
CA ASP A 41 -13.17 8.11 -6.71
C ASP A 41 -14.34 9.02 -6.27
N GLY A 42 -14.88 8.78 -5.08
CA GLY A 42 -15.99 9.54 -4.50
C GLY A 42 -15.57 10.76 -3.65
N VAL A 43 -14.28 11.00 -3.46
CA VAL A 43 -13.73 12.18 -2.75
C VAL A 43 -13.34 13.33 -3.67
#